data_AF-A0A9N9JBL5-F1
#
_entry.id   AF-A0A9N9JBL5-F1
#
_cell.length_a   1.000
_cell.length_b   1.000
_cell.length_c   1.000
_cell.angle_alpha   90.00
_cell.angle_beta   90.00
_cell.angle_gamma   90.00
#
_symmetry.space_group_name_H-M   'P 1'
#
loop_
_entity.id
_entity.type
_entity.pdbx_description
1 polymer ?
#
loop_
_entity_poly.entity_id
_entity_poly.type
_entity_poly.pdbx_seq_one_letter_code
_entity_poly.pdbx_strand_id
1 'polypeptide(L)'
;LILLLGNYMNGSTHKGGAFGIKISSINKLVDTKATHSSSHTLLHFLSNIVEDKLPHVLQFIDDLKDCGSACRVSQQEMTNEYRIMGTKLNDLSVELQKHFTDVELEKNDRFPSVMKSFVINSQQKFEELQ
;
A
#
# COMPACT_ATOMS: atom_id res chain seq x y z
N LEU A 1 22.54 11.13 -4.30
CA LEU A 1 22.85 11.44 -5.72
C LEU A 1 21.93 12.52 -6.31
N ILE A 2 20.61 12.30 -6.35
CA ILE A 2 19.65 13.26 -6.96
C ILE A 2 19.72 14.66 -6.32
N LEU A 3 19.78 14.74 -4.98
CA LEU A 3 19.89 16.03 -4.28
C LEU A 3 21.16 16.81 -4.66
N LEU A 4 22.30 16.11 -4.72
CA LEU A 4 23.59 16.69 -5.14
C LEU A 4 23.49 17.28 -6.55
N LEU A 5 22.96 16.50 -7.49
CA LEU A 5 22.80 16.91 -8.88
C LEU A 5 21.82 18.09 -8.99
N GLY A 6 20.70 18.03 -8.27
CA GLY A 6 19.72 19.11 -8.19
C GLY A 6 20.33 20.42 -7.67
N ASN A 7 21.14 20.36 -6.61
CA ASN A 7 21.83 21.53 -6.07
C ASN A 7 22.89 22.08 -7.02
N TYR A 8 23.63 21.22 -7.73
CA TYR A 8 24.60 21.64 -8.73
C TYR A 8 23.91 22.38 -9.89
N MET A 9 22.83 21.83 -10.42
CA MET A 9 22.11 22.42 -11.56
C MET A 9 21.34 23.70 -11.19
N ASN A 10 20.82 23.78 -9.97
CA ASN A 10 19.98 24.89 -9.52
C ASN A 10 20.71 25.89 -8.61
N GLY A 11 22.04 25.79 -8.47
CA GLY A 11 22.82 26.54 -7.49
C GLY A 11 22.72 28.07 -7.60
N SER A 12 22.39 28.60 -8.79
CA SER A 12 22.17 30.02 -9.04
C SER A 12 20.70 30.47 -8.88
N THR A 13 19.80 29.55 -8.55
CA THR A 13 18.36 29.82 -8.40
C THR A 13 17.95 29.71 -6.94
N HIS A 14 16.76 30.22 -6.58
CA HIS A 14 16.16 30.02 -5.26
C HIS A 14 15.93 28.53 -4.90
N LYS A 15 16.04 27.60 -5.86
CA LYS A 15 15.94 26.15 -5.64
C LYS A 15 17.29 25.48 -5.35
N GLY A 16 18.40 26.22 -5.36
CA GLY A 16 19.73 25.74 -4.97
C GLY A 16 19.88 25.64 -3.45
N GLY A 17 20.91 24.90 -3.00
CA GLY A 17 21.21 24.76 -1.56
C GLY A 17 20.14 24.02 -0.76
N ALA A 18 19.37 23.13 -1.39
CA ALA A 18 18.34 22.35 -0.74
C ALA A 18 18.95 21.30 0.21
N PHE A 19 18.28 21.06 1.33
CA PHE A 19 18.60 20.00 2.28
C PHE A 19 17.90 18.67 1.96
N GLY A 20 16.90 18.69 1.08
CA GLY A 20 16.11 17.52 0.71
C GLY A 20 15.26 17.75 -0.52
N ILE A 21 14.64 16.68 -1.01
CA ILE A 21 13.71 16.71 -2.15
C ILE A 21 12.41 16.03 -1.77
N LYS A 22 11.30 16.46 -2.37
CA LYS A 22 10.06 15.70 -2.36
C LYS A 22 10.22 14.45 -3.23
N ILE A 23 9.72 13.30 -2.78
CA ILE A 23 9.76 12.04 -3.55
C ILE A 23 9.10 12.22 -4.92
N SER A 24 8.00 12.97 -4.98
CA SER A 24 7.31 13.28 -6.25
C SER A 24 8.17 14.03 -7.27
N SER A 25 9.26 14.68 -6.86
CA SER A 25 10.21 15.31 -7.78
C SER A 25 11.03 14.30 -8.59
N ILE A 26 11.15 13.04 -8.14
CA ILE A 26 11.86 11.98 -8.88
C ILE A 26 11.23 11.78 -10.26
N ASN A 27 9.89 11.87 -10.35
CA ASN A 27 9.18 11.74 -11.61
C ASN A 27 9.49 12.86 -12.61
N LYS A 28 10.10 13.97 -12.18
CA LYS A 28 10.45 15.12 -13.04
C LYS A 28 11.84 15.00 -13.67
N LEU A 29 12.61 13.96 -13.32
CA LEU A 29 13.94 13.75 -13.90
C LEU A 29 13.89 13.46 -15.40
N VAL A 30 12.76 12.95 -15.90
CA VAL A 30 12.54 12.73 -17.34
C VAL A 30 12.31 14.02 -18.13
N ASP A 31 11.87 15.09 -17.45
CA ASP A 31 11.54 16.36 -18.10
C ASP A 31 12.78 17.18 -18.46
N THR A 32 13.91 16.91 -17.78
CA THR A 32 15.17 17.61 -18.00
C THR A 32 15.99 16.89 -19.06
N LYS A 33 16.13 17.49 -20.25
CA LYS A 33 16.78 16.89 -21.42
C LYS A 33 18.21 17.40 -21.61
N ALA A 34 19.06 16.58 -22.22
CA ALA A 34 20.39 16.97 -22.61
C ALA A 34 20.35 18.02 -23.74
N THR A 35 21.26 18.98 -23.72
CA THR A 35 21.33 20.06 -24.72
C THR A 35 21.59 19.55 -26.14
N HIS A 36 22.32 18.44 -26.26
CA HIS A 36 22.75 17.88 -27.55
C HIS A 36 21.88 16.71 -28.04
N SER A 37 20.92 16.25 -27.23
CA SER A 37 20.02 15.15 -27.59
C SER A 37 18.75 15.19 -26.78
N SER A 38 17.60 15.29 -27.47
CA SER A 38 16.29 15.29 -26.84
C SER A 38 15.83 13.91 -26.35
N SER A 39 16.54 12.83 -26.74
CA SER A 39 16.28 11.46 -26.27
C SER A 39 16.96 11.13 -24.95
N HIS A 40 17.98 11.89 -24.55
CA HIS A 40 18.67 11.70 -23.28
C HIS A 40 18.13 12.67 -22.24
N THR A 41 17.79 12.14 -21.07
CA THR A 41 17.24 12.89 -19.94
C THR A 41 18.14 12.78 -18.73
N LEU A 42 17.89 13.59 -17.70
CA LEU A 42 18.60 13.52 -16.44
C LEU A 42 18.45 12.15 -15.76
N LEU A 43 17.32 11.47 -15.97
CA LEU A 43 17.12 10.10 -15.51
C LEU A 43 18.08 9.12 -16.19
N HIS A 44 18.25 9.20 -17.51
CA HIS A 44 19.21 8.35 -18.23
C HIS A 44 20.65 8.60 -17.75
N PHE A 45 21.02 9.87 -17.57
CA PHE A 45 22.33 10.24 -17.03
C PHE A 45 22.57 9.65 -15.63
N LEU A 46 21.56 9.71 -14.75
CA LEU A 46 21.62 9.11 -13.42
C LEU A 46 21.71 7.57 -13.46
N SER A 47 20.96 6.91 -14.34
CA SER A 47 21.02 5.46 -14.52
C SER A 47 22.43 5.01 -14.88
N ASN A 48 23.04 5.65 -15.89
CA ASN A 48 24.38 5.34 -16.34
C ASN A 48 25.43 5.53 -15.22
N ILE A 49 25.33 6.62 -14.44
CA ILE A 49 26.24 6.83 -13.29
C ILE A 49 26.07 5.74 -12.24
N VAL A 50 24.83 5.34 -11.95
CA VAL A 50 24.55 4.30 -10.96
C VAL A 50 25.11 2.96 -11.43
N GLU A 51 24.89 2.59 -12.69
CA GLU A 51 25.43 1.35 -13.27
C GLU A 51 26.97 1.34 -13.26
N ASP A 52 27.61 2.43 -13.67
CA ASP A 52 29.07 2.50 -13.82
C ASP A 52 29.82 2.67 -12.50
N LYS A 53 29.26 3.44 -11.55
CA LYS A 53 29.98 3.91 -10.35
C LYS A 53 29.40 3.40 -9.04
N LEU A 54 28.11 3.06 -9.01
CA LEU A 54 27.40 2.71 -7.78
C LEU A 54 26.48 1.48 -7.98
N PRO A 55 26.98 0.36 -8.54
CA PRO A 55 26.12 -0.77 -8.91
C PRO A 55 25.39 -1.42 -7.72
N HIS A 56 25.95 -1.31 -6.51
CA HIS A 56 25.30 -1.76 -5.28
C HIS A 56 23.97 -1.05 -5.01
N VAL A 57 23.79 0.19 -5.50
CA VAL A 57 22.55 0.94 -5.32
C VAL A 57 21.40 0.22 -6.03
N LEU A 58 21.63 -0.45 -7.17
CA LEU A 58 20.60 -1.12 -7.97
C LEU A 58 19.76 -2.15 -7.19
N GLN A 59 20.28 -2.66 -6.07
CA GLN A 59 19.55 -3.56 -5.16
C GLN A 59 18.29 -2.91 -4.57
N PHE A 60 18.16 -1.58 -4.60
CA PHE A 60 16.96 -0.88 -4.14
C PHE A 60 15.68 -1.31 -4.87
N ILE A 61 15.79 -1.87 -6.09
CA ILE A 61 14.65 -2.41 -6.83
C ILE A 61 14.01 -3.57 -6.07
N ASP A 62 14.81 -4.41 -5.43
CA ASP A 62 14.32 -5.53 -4.62
C ASP A 62 13.64 -5.02 -3.34
N ASP A 63 14.16 -3.95 -2.74
CA ASP A 63 13.56 -3.29 -1.58
C ASP A 63 12.18 -2.67 -1.91
N LEU A 64 11.95 -2.32 -3.18
CA LEU A 64 10.71 -1.70 -3.67
C LEU A 64 9.77 -2.66 -4.41
N LYS A 65 10.05 -3.96 -4.44
CA LYS A 65 9.27 -4.95 -5.20
C LYS A 65 7.77 -4.93 -4.88
N ASP A 66 7.42 -4.66 -3.62
CA ASP A 66 6.04 -4.68 -3.14
C ASP A 66 5.30 -3.36 -3.40
N CYS A 67 6.01 -2.29 -3.76
CA CYS A 67 5.41 -0.97 -4.00
C CYS A 67 4.36 -1.00 -5.11
N GLY A 68 4.54 -1.83 -6.14
CA GLY A 68 3.59 -1.97 -7.26
C GLY A 68 2.25 -2.60 -6.87
N SER A 69 2.26 -3.48 -5.86
CA SER A 69 1.04 -4.04 -5.29
C SER A 69 0.45 -3.10 -4.24
N ALA A 70 1.30 -2.54 -3.37
CA ALA A 70 0.89 -1.63 -2.30
C ALA A 70 0.21 -0.36 -2.84
N CYS A 71 0.65 0.18 -3.99
CA CYS A 71 0.06 1.40 -4.55
C CYS A 71 -1.38 1.21 -5.05
N ARG A 72 -1.85 -0.03 -5.21
CA ARG A 72 -3.22 -0.37 -5.61
C ARG A 72 -4.17 -0.51 -4.43
N VAL A 73 -3.65 -0.56 -3.21
CA VAL A 73 -4.45 -0.73 -2.00
C VAL A 73 -5.11 0.60 -1.64
N SER A 74 -6.42 0.58 -1.51
CA SER A 74 -7.19 1.72 -1.03
C SER A 74 -7.46 1.59 0.47
N GLN A 75 -6.91 2.50 1.26
CA GLN A 75 -7.17 2.55 2.70
C GLN A 75 -8.66 2.75 3.01
N GLN A 76 -9.36 3.51 2.16
CA GLN A 76 -10.78 3.74 2.31
C GLN A 76 -11.60 2.47 2.07
N GLU A 77 -11.27 1.70 1.03
CA GLU A 77 -11.93 0.42 0.76
C GLU A 77 -11.67 -0.57 1.89
N MET A 78 -10.42 -0.71 2.33
CA MET A 78 -10.03 -1.59 3.44
C MET A 78 -10.79 -1.25 4.73
N THR A 79 -10.87 0.04 5.08
CA THR A 79 -11.59 0.50 6.28
C THR A 79 -13.09 0.21 6.17
N ASN A 80 -13.67 0.40 4.98
CA ASN A 80 -15.08 0.14 4.75
C ASN A 80 -15.39 -1.37 4.80
N GLU A 81 -14.56 -2.21 4.19
CA GLU A 81 -14.69 -3.66 4.23
C GLU A 81 -14.59 -4.20 5.66
N TYR A 82 -13.62 -3.72 6.44
CA TYR A 82 -13.47 -4.06 7.85
C TYR A 82 -14.73 -3.71 8.65
N ARG A 83 -15.24 -2.48 8.50
CA ARG A 83 -16.47 -2.04 9.17
C ARG A 83 -17.67 -2.90 8.79
N ILE A 84 -17.86 -3.16 7.49
CA ILE A 84 -18.96 -4.00 6.99
C ILE A 84 -18.86 -5.41 7.57
N MET A 85 -17.67 -5.98 7.64
CA MET A 85 -17.44 -7.32 8.21
C MET A 85 -17.84 -7.36 9.69
N GLY A 86 -17.39 -6.39 10.49
CA GLY A 86 -17.75 -6.29 11.90
C GLY A 86 -19.26 -6.13 12.12
N THR A 87 -19.94 -5.27 11.32
CA THR A 87 -21.40 -5.13 11.38
C THR A 87 -22.11 -6.45 11.07
N LYS A 88 -21.71 -7.13 9.98
CA LYS A 88 -22.34 -8.41 9.59
C LYS A 88 -22.15 -9.51 10.62
N LEU A 89 -20.98 -9.59 11.27
CA LEU A 89 -20.74 -10.56 12.34
C LEU A 89 -21.61 -10.27 13.57
N ASN A 90 -21.74 -9.01 13.95
CA ASN A 90 -22.62 -8.60 15.03
C ASN A 90 -24.09 -8.91 14.72
N ASP A 91 -24.55 -8.57 13.52
CA ASP A 91 -25.93 -8.83 13.09
C ASP A 91 -26.25 -10.33 13.12
N LEU A 92 -25.32 -11.17 12.63
CA LEU A 92 -25.46 -12.63 12.69
C LEU A 92 -25.51 -13.14 14.14
N SER A 93 -24.68 -12.59 15.04
CA SER A 93 -24.71 -12.95 16.46
C SER A 93 -26.07 -12.61 17.10
N VAL A 94 -26.61 -11.43 16.81
CA VAL A 94 -27.91 -10.97 17.32
C VAL A 94 -29.05 -11.84 16.76
N GLU A 95 -29.04 -12.16 15.48
CA GLU A 95 -30.05 -13.03 14.86
C GLU A 95 -30.02 -14.44 15.48
N LEU A 96 -28.83 -15.00 15.69
CA LEU A 96 -28.67 -16.30 16.34
C LEU A 96 -29.22 -16.31 17.76
N GLN A 97 -28.96 -15.25 18.52
CA GLN A 97 -29.47 -15.12 19.89
C GLN A 97 -30.99 -14.95 19.92
N LYS A 98 -31.54 -14.17 18.99
CA LYS A 98 -32.98 -13.87 18.93
C LYS A 98 -33.80 -15.08 18.48
N HIS A 99 -33.32 -15.85 17.51
CA HIS A 99 -34.10 -16.90 16.86
C HIS A 99 -33.72 -18.33 17.28
N PHE A 100 -32.61 -18.55 18.00
CA PHE A 100 -32.10 -19.90 18.26
C PHE A 100 -31.54 -20.12 19.68
N THR A 101 -32.07 -19.41 20.69
CA THR A 101 -31.72 -19.62 22.11
C THR A 101 -32.67 -20.59 22.80
N ASP A 102 -33.98 -20.50 22.53
CA ASP A 102 -35.02 -21.29 23.21
C ASP A 102 -36.09 -21.82 22.23
N VAL A 103 -35.67 -22.38 21.09
CA VAL A 103 -36.57 -22.86 20.03
C VAL A 103 -36.44 -24.36 19.85
N GLU A 104 -37.57 -25.06 19.72
CA GLU A 104 -37.57 -26.46 19.27
C GLU A 104 -37.12 -26.52 17.81
N LEU A 105 -35.92 -27.05 17.60
CA LEU A 105 -35.34 -27.22 16.29
C LEU A 105 -35.95 -28.45 15.60
N GLU A 106 -36.13 -28.36 14.28
CA GLU A 106 -36.42 -29.54 13.49
C GLU A 106 -35.32 -30.60 13.67
N LYS A 107 -35.67 -31.90 13.64
CA LYS A 107 -34.73 -33.00 13.93
C LYS A 107 -33.42 -33.00 13.13
N ASN A 108 -33.38 -32.31 11.99
CA ASN A 108 -32.21 -32.23 11.12
C ASN A 108 -31.66 -30.79 10.95
N ASP A 109 -32.20 -29.81 11.68
CA ASP A 109 -31.68 -28.45 11.59
C ASP A 109 -30.35 -28.32 12.34
N ARG A 110 -29.27 -28.16 11.58
CA ARG A 110 -27.91 -27.97 12.09
C ARG A 110 -27.45 -26.51 12.01
N PHE A 111 -28.27 -25.62 11.47
CA PHE A 111 -27.92 -24.22 11.25
C PHE A 111 -27.40 -23.55 12.54
N PRO A 112 -28.08 -23.65 13.70
CA PRO A 112 -27.64 -22.94 14.91
C PRO A 112 -26.30 -23.43 15.44
N SER A 113 -26.06 -24.74 15.39
CA SER A 113 -24.80 -25.35 15.86
C SER A 113 -23.63 -24.90 14.99
N VAL A 114 -23.81 -24.89 13.67
CA VAL A 114 -22.76 -24.51 12.72
C VAL A 114 -22.50 -23.01 12.80
N MET A 115 -23.56 -22.19 12.81
CA MET A 115 -23.43 -20.74 12.76
C MET A 115 -22.92 -20.13 14.08
N LYS A 116 -23.29 -20.68 15.24
CA LYS A 116 -22.70 -20.27 16.53
C LYS A 116 -21.18 -20.50 16.53
N SER A 117 -20.74 -21.66 16.04
CA SER A 117 -19.31 -21.98 15.93
C SER A 117 -18.59 -21.07 14.93
N PHE A 118 -19.23 -20.77 13.80
CA PHE A 118 -18.71 -19.86 12.78
C PHE A 118 -18.54 -18.44 13.32
N VAL A 119 -19.53 -17.89 14.04
CA VAL A 119 -19.46 -16.53 14.61
C VAL A 119 -18.30 -16.42 15.59
N ILE A 120 -18.14 -17.39 16.50
CA ILE A 120 -17.05 -17.39 17.48
C ILE A 120 -15.69 -17.37 16.78
N ASN A 121 -15.47 -18.27 15.82
CA ASN A 121 -14.19 -18.35 15.09
C ASN A 121 -13.93 -17.10 14.24
N SER A 122 -14.96 -16.60 13.55
CA SER A 122 -14.83 -15.43 12.69
C SER A 122 -14.58 -14.16 13.49
N GLN A 123 -15.18 -14.02 14.68
CA GLN A 123 -14.95 -12.91 15.58
C GLN A 123 -13.50 -12.88 16.09
N GLN A 124 -12.95 -14.04 16.47
CA GLN A 124 -11.54 -14.14 16.87
C GLN A 124 -10.60 -13.71 15.73
N LYS A 125 -10.82 -14.22 14.51
CA LYS A 125 -10.02 -13.83 13.35
C LYS A 125 -10.19 -12.35 12.99
N PHE A 126 -11.38 -11.80 13.17
CA PHE A 126 -11.64 -10.39 12.91
C PHE A 126 -10.87 -9.49 13.88
N GLU A 127 -10.78 -9.87 15.16
CA GLU A 127 -9.98 -9.17 16.17
C GLU A 127 -8.47 -9.23 15.88
N GLU A 128 -7.98 -10.32 15.28
CA GLU A 128 -6.58 -10.43 14.83
C GLU A 128 -6.24 -9.48 13.66
N LEU A 129 -7.24 -8.97 12.93
CA LEU A 129 -7.04 -8.02 11.83
C LEU A 129 -6.94 -6.55 12.31
N GLN A 130 -7.17 -6.29 13.60
CA GLN A 130 -7.07 -4.96 14.22
C GLN A 130 -5.61 -4.58 14.52
#